data_AF-A0A0N6ZL86-F1
#
_entry.id   AF-A0A0N6ZL86-F1
#
_cell.length_a   1.000
_cell.length_b   1.000
_cell.length_c   1.000
_cell.angle_alpha   90.00
_cell.angle_beta   90.00
_cell.angle_gamma   90.00
#
_symmetry.space_group_name_H-M   'P 1'
#
loop_
_entity.id
_entity.type
_entity.pdbx_description
1 polymer ?
#
loop_
_entity_poly.entity_id
_entity_poly.type
_entity_poly.pdbx_seq_one_letter_code
_entity_poly.pdbx_strand_id
1 'polypeptide(L)'
;MACACQNKHKSFEVVTKAGTATRPAFTSSSQGTAEAVADRYPTAIVRDKKTSEPVYFAWPKGTYEVVLQAGDGPVLKAAAHVRNGSDRGTLKALADDRAGEGAVVRSTTDGTVVYPLAAALTAAAVQTAPATP
;
A
#
# COMPACT_ATOMS: atom_id res chain seq x y z
N MET A 1 -34.86 21.97 4.25
CA MET A 1 -33.52 21.72 4.81
C MET A 1 -32.83 20.65 3.98
N ALA A 2 -31.97 21.04 3.04
CA ALA A 2 -31.21 20.09 2.24
C ALA A 2 -30.10 19.50 3.13
N CYS A 3 -30.19 18.19 3.37
CA CYS A 3 -29.23 17.47 4.19
C CYS A 3 -27.85 17.54 3.53
N ALA A 4 -26.87 18.20 4.16
CA ALA A 4 -25.47 18.34 3.72
C ALA A 4 -24.70 17.00 3.66
N CYS A 5 -25.40 15.88 3.66
CA CYS A 5 -24.87 14.52 3.61
C CYS A 5 -24.68 13.98 2.19
N GLN A 6 -25.22 14.65 1.16
CA GLN A 6 -25.06 14.20 -0.24
C GLN A 6 -23.68 14.53 -0.86
N ASN A 7 -22.98 15.54 -0.33
CA ASN A 7 -21.69 15.99 -0.87
C ASN A 7 -20.46 15.38 -0.18
N LYS A 8 -20.65 14.54 0.85
CA LYS A 8 -19.57 13.67 1.35
C LYS A 8 -19.48 12.45 0.45
N HIS A 9 -19.12 12.71 -0.81
CA HIS A 9 -18.82 11.65 -1.77
C HIS A 9 -17.82 10.70 -1.13
N LYS A 10 -18.08 9.40 -1.24
CA LYS A 10 -17.18 8.34 -0.79
C LYS A 10 -15.85 8.48 -1.53
N SER A 11 -14.90 9.22 -0.96
CA SER A 11 -13.65 9.59 -1.64
C SER A 11 -12.65 8.45 -1.70
N PHE A 12 -12.74 7.45 -0.81
CA PHE A 12 -11.77 6.39 -0.69
C PHE A 12 -12.41 5.01 -0.85
N GLU A 13 -11.77 4.16 -1.63
CA GLU A 13 -12.26 2.83 -1.99
C GLU A 13 -11.19 1.78 -1.67
N VAL A 14 -11.54 0.79 -0.85
CA VAL A 14 -10.69 -0.35 -0.52
C VAL A 14 -10.93 -1.46 -1.53
N VAL A 15 -9.89 -1.84 -2.26
CA VAL A 15 -9.93 -2.90 -3.27
C VAL A 15 -9.05 -4.04 -2.77
N THR A 16 -9.63 -5.21 -2.49
CA THR A 16 -8.95 -6.35 -1.84
C THR A 16 -8.02 -7.15 -2.74
N LYS A 17 -8.07 -6.91 -4.05
CA LYS A 17 -7.11 -7.45 -5.03
C LYS A 17 -6.68 -6.32 -5.95
N ALA A 18 -5.54 -5.72 -5.63
CA ALA A 18 -4.93 -4.70 -6.47
C ALA A 18 -4.83 -5.20 -7.93
N GLY A 19 -5.52 -4.52 -8.85
CA GLY A 19 -5.42 -4.80 -10.30
C GLY A 19 -6.45 -5.77 -10.91
N THR A 20 -7.12 -6.61 -10.13
CA THR A 20 -8.11 -7.58 -10.65
C THR A 20 -9.53 -7.35 -10.16
N ALA A 21 -9.72 -6.80 -8.96
CA ALA A 21 -11.07 -6.51 -8.47
C ALA A 21 -11.60 -5.20 -9.08
N THR A 22 -12.70 -5.32 -9.82
CA THR A 22 -13.46 -4.19 -10.40
C THR A 22 -14.40 -3.53 -9.39
N ARG A 23 -14.62 -4.16 -8.23
CA ARG A 23 -15.51 -3.66 -7.18
C ARG A 23 -14.73 -3.42 -5.89
N PRO A 24 -14.94 -2.26 -5.24
CA PRO A 24 -14.37 -2.03 -3.92
C PRO A 24 -15.09 -2.90 -2.89
N ALA A 25 -14.31 -3.51 -2.00
CA ALA A 25 -14.82 -4.24 -0.85
C ALA A 25 -15.38 -3.29 0.22
N PHE A 26 -14.86 -2.07 0.28
CA PHE A 26 -15.31 -1.05 1.21
C PHE A 26 -15.13 0.35 0.62
N THR A 27 -15.99 1.29 0.98
CA THR A 27 -15.91 2.69 0.53
C THR A 27 -16.16 3.61 1.69
N SER A 28 -15.31 4.63 1.88
CA SER A 28 -15.39 5.58 2.98
C SER A 28 -15.14 7.00 2.49
N SER A 29 -15.67 7.98 3.22
CA SER A 29 -15.31 9.40 3.05
C SER A 29 -14.07 9.81 3.87
N SER A 30 -13.55 8.91 4.71
CA SER A 30 -12.37 9.12 5.56
C SER A 30 -11.24 8.17 5.15
N GLN A 31 -10.06 8.74 4.88
CA GLN A 31 -8.85 8.00 4.51
C GLN A 31 -8.46 7.03 5.62
N GLY A 32 -8.29 7.51 6.86
CA GLY A 32 -7.84 6.65 7.98
C GLY A 32 -8.78 5.48 8.26
N THR A 33 -10.09 5.63 8.02
CA THR A 33 -11.04 4.51 8.13
C THR A 33 -10.86 3.50 6.99
N ALA A 34 -10.61 3.98 5.76
CA ALA A 34 -10.35 3.10 4.63
C ALA A 34 -9.03 2.33 4.80
N GLU A 35 -7.98 2.97 5.32
CA GLU A 35 -6.69 2.33 5.63
C GLU A 35 -6.84 1.24 6.69
N ALA A 36 -7.52 1.55 7.80
CA ALA A 36 -7.75 0.59 8.87
C ALA A 36 -8.57 -0.64 8.41
N VAL A 37 -9.46 -0.45 7.43
CA VAL A 37 -10.19 -1.57 6.80
C VAL A 37 -9.30 -2.32 5.83
N ALA A 38 -8.49 -1.62 5.03
CA ALA A 38 -7.56 -2.22 4.09
C ALA A 38 -6.58 -3.16 4.80
N ASP A 39 -6.09 -2.78 5.99
CA ASP A 39 -5.18 -3.62 6.78
C ASP A 39 -5.75 -4.96 7.26
N ARG A 40 -7.09 -5.11 7.26
CA ARG A 40 -7.74 -6.38 7.55
C ARG A 40 -7.65 -7.36 6.38
N TYR A 41 -7.35 -6.86 5.18
CA TYR A 41 -7.29 -7.62 3.95
C TYR A 41 -5.86 -7.59 3.40
N PRO A 42 -5.13 -8.71 3.43
CA PRO A 42 -3.80 -8.76 2.83
C PRO A 42 -3.91 -8.41 1.34
N THR A 43 -2.95 -7.64 0.81
CA THR A 43 -2.91 -7.13 -0.57
C THR A 43 -3.99 -6.12 -0.96
N ALA A 44 -4.81 -5.66 -0.01
CA ALA A 44 -5.76 -4.60 -0.30
C ALA A 44 -5.07 -3.27 -0.56
N ILE A 45 -5.73 -2.42 -1.35
CA ILE A 45 -5.29 -1.06 -1.62
C ILE A 45 -6.44 -0.11 -1.36
N VAL A 46 -6.14 1.06 -0.82
CA VAL A 46 -7.07 2.18 -0.80
C VAL A 46 -6.78 3.01 -2.04
N ARG A 47 -7.80 3.27 -2.85
CA ARG A 47 -7.77 4.18 -3.98
C ARG A 47 -8.61 5.41 -3.70
N ASP A 48 -8.18 6.55 -4.23
CA ASP A 48 -9.05 7.72 -4.32
C ASP A 48 -10.06 7.47 -5.45
N LYS A 49 -11.35 7.69 -5.18
CA LYS A 49 -12.42 7.47 -6.13
C LYS A 49 -12.38 8.43 -7.31
N LYS A 50 -11.91 9.66 -7.09
CA LYS A 50 -11.87 10.72 -8.09
C LYS A 50 -10.74 10.50 -9.10
N THR A 51 -9.56 10.10 -8.61
CA THR A 51 -8.37 9.90 -9.46
C THR A 51 -8.15 8.43 -9.82
N SER A 52 -8.82 7.49 -9.13
CA SER A 52 -8.54 6.05 -9.18
C SER A 52 -7.10 5.68 -8.79
N GLU A 53 -6.32 6.64 -8.27
CA GLU A 53 -4.95 6.43 -7.84
C GLU A 53 -4.95 5.72 -6.49
N PRO A 54 -4.08 4.73 -6.28
CA PRO A 54 -3.92 4.17 -4.96
C PRO A 54 -3.26 5.22 -4.06
N VAL A 55 -3.78 5.36 -2.87
CA VAL A 55 -3.28 6.27 -1.83
C VAL A 55 -2.63 5.48 -0.71
N TYR A 56 -3.02 4.21 -0.56
CA TYR A 56 -2.50 3.32 0.46
C TYR A 56 -2.45 1.88 -0.05
N PHE A 57 -1.38 1.17 0.30
CA PHE A 57 -1.35 -0.29 0.26
C PHE A 57 -1.52 -0.80 1.68
N ALA A 58 -2.31 -1.85 1.86
CA ALA A 58 -2.53 -2.47 3.16
C ALA A 58 -1.21 -3.03 3.69
N TRP A 59 -0.89 -2.69 4.94
CA TRP A 59 0.26 -3.24 5.65
C TRP A 59 -0.29 -4.10 6.80
N PRO A 60 -0.73 -5.34 6.51
CA PRO A 60 -1.16 -6.26 7.55
C PRO A 60 -0.05 -6.45 8.58
N LYS A 61 -0.43 -6.86 9.79
CA LYS A 61 0.55 -7.11 10.86
C LYS A 61 1.56 -8.16 10.40
N GLY A 62 2.84 -7.84 10.50
CA GLY A 62 3.90 -8.64 9.89
C GLY A 62 5.25 -7.95 9.98
N THR A 63 6.29 -8.64 9.51
CA THR A 63 7.65 -8.11 9.50
C THR A 63 7.94 -7.51 8.14
N TYR A 64 8.40 -6.27 8.13
CA TYR A 64 8.70 -5.50 6.94
C TYR A 64 10.13 -5.00 7.01
N GLU A 65 10.73 -4.84 5.84
CA GLU A 65 12.08 -4.33 5.71
C GLU A 65 12.16 -3.20 4.69
N VAL A 66 13.00 -2.22 5.00
CA VAL A 66 13.41 -1.16 4.09
C VAL A 66 14.68 -1.61 3.38
N VAL A 67 14.62 -1.70 2.06
CA VAL A 67 15.70 -2.19 1.22
C VAL A 67 16.05 -1.13 0.20
N LEU A 68 17.34 -0.87 0.05
CA LEU A 68 17.89 -0.04 -1.02
C LEU A 68 18.21 -0.93 -2.22
N GLN A 69 17.68 -0.62 -3.40
CA GLN A 69 18.10 -1.26 -4.65
C GLN A 69 19.40 -0.60 -5.13
N ALA A 70 20.55 -1.10 -4.65
CA ALA A 70 21.86 -0.68 -5.14
C ALA A 70 22.30 -1.57 -6.31
N GLY A 71 23.22 -1.07 -7.15
CA GLY A 71 23.75 -1.82 -8.31
C GLY A 71 24.39 -3.17 -7.97
N ASP A 72 24.87 -3.34 -6.72
CA ASP A 72 25.45 -4.58 -6.19
C ASP A 72 24.42 -5.49 -5.48
N GLY A 73 23.14 -5.12 -5.46
CA GLY A 73 22.05 -5.90 -4.87
C GLY A 73 21.28 -5.18 -3.74
N PRO A 74 20.25 -5.84 -3.17
CA PRO A 74 19.40 -5.26 -2.14
C PRO A 74 20.14 -5.06 -0.81
N VAL A 75 20.28 -3.82 -0.36
CA VAL A 75 20.87 -3.49 0.95
C VAL A 75 19.78 -3.26 1.98
N LEU A 76 19.72 -4.13 2.99
CA LEU A 76 18.82 -3.95 4.13
C LEU A 76 19.22 -2.73 4.97
N LYS A 77 18.30 -1.79 5.15
CA LYS A 77 18.51 -0.59 5.98
C LYS A 77 17.83 -0.67 7.33
N ALA A 78 16.64 -1.25 7.38
CA ALA A 78 15.92 -1.50 8.61
C ALA A 78 14.95 -2.67 8.43
N ALA A 79 14.66 -3.37 9.52
CA ALA A 79 13.57 -4.32 9.60
C ALA A 79 12.76 -4.00 10.87
N ALA A 80 11.44 -4.01 10.75
CA ALA A 80 10.57 -3.83 11.91
C ALA A 80 9.32 -4.70 11.79
N HIS A 81 8.84 -5.13 12.95
CA HIS A 81 7.58 -5.83 13.06
C HIS A 81 6.44 -4.82 13.25
N VAL A 82 5.58 -4.71 12.24
CA VAL A 82 4.44 -3.79 12.21
C VAL A 82 3.29 -4.39 13.01
N ARG A 83 2.96 -3.77 14.14
CA ARG A 83 1.83 -4.13 15.00
C ARG A 83 0.73 -3.08 14.97
N ASN A 84 1.09 -1.83 14.73
CA ASN A 84 0.21 -0.67 14.68
C ASN A 84 0.66 0.34 13.61
N GLY A 85 -0.10 1.44 13.45
CA GLY A 85 0.21 2.50 12.49
C GLY A 85 1.51 3.26 12.79
N SER A 86 1.93 3.36 14.06
CA SER A 86 3.17 4.05 14.45
C SER A 86 4.41 3.29 13.96
N ASP A 87 4.40 1.96 14.03
CA ASP A 87 5.50 1.12 13.51
C ASP A 87 5.69 1.33 11.99
N ARG A 88 4.58 1.55 11.27
CA ARG A 88 4.60 1.85 9.83
C ARG A 88 5.18 3.24 9.56
N GLY A 89 4.84 4.22 10.39
CA GLY A 89 5.32 5.59 10.28
C GLY A 89 6.85 5.65 10.25
N THR A 90 7.51 4.87 11.10
CA THR A 90 8.99 4.83 11.15
C THR A 90 9.60 4.20 9.89
N LEU A 91 9.05 3.08 9.40
CA LEU A 91 9.51 2.44 8.17
C LEU A 91 9.27 3.32 6.94
N LYS A 92 8.10 3.99 6.90
CA LYS A 92 7.74 4.91 5.83
C LYS A 92 8.67 6.13 5.80
N ALA A 93 8.89 6.77 6.95
CA ALA A 93 9.80 7.91 7.05
C ALA A 93 11.21 7.54 6.59
N LEU A 94 11.72 6.35 6.96
CA LEU A 94 13.03 5.88 6.51
C LEU A 94 13.08 5.64 4.99
N ALA A 95 12.02 5.06 4.41
CA ALA A 95 11.94 4.86 2.98
C ALA A 95 11.80 6.19 2.22
N ASP A 96 11.09 7.19 2.77
CA ASP A 96 10.94 8.53 2.21
C ASP A 96 12.26 9.31 2.23
N ASP A 97 12.98 9.30 3.36
CA ASP A 97 14.30 9.93 3.49
C ASP A 97 15.33 9.37 2.48
N ARG A 98 15.12 8.11 2.05
CA ARG A 98 15.99 7.38 1.12
C ARG A 98 15.33 7.12 -0.23
N ALA A 99 14.22 7.79 -0.54
CA ALA A 99 13.49 7.58 -1.79
C ALA A 99 14.36 7.93 -3.01
N GLY A 100 15.21 8.96 -2.90
CA GLY A 100 16.17 9.34 -3.95
C GLY A 100 17.25 8.30 -4.24
N GLU A 101 17.48 7.37 -3.32
CA GLU A 101 18.40 6.23 -3.48
C GLU A 101 17.66 4.94 -3.93
N GLY A 102 16.35 5.01 -4.19
CA GLY A 102 15.54 3.86 -4.58
C GLY A 102 15.16 2.94 -3.42
N ALA A 103 15.01 3.48 -2.20
CA ALA A 103 14.54 2.70 -1.06
C ALA A 103 13.08 2.26 -1.23
N VAL A 104 12.82 0.99 -0.93
CA VAL A 104 11.49 0.38 -0.95
C VAL A 104 11.24 -0.34 0.37
N VAL A 105 9.99 -0.32 0.84
CA VAL A 105 9.52 -1.17 1.94
C VAL A 105 8.93 -2.42 1.32
N ARG A 106 9.38 -3.60 1.76
CA ARG A 106 8.81 -4.89 1.35
C ARG A 106 8.47 -5.77 2.53
N SER A 107 7.48 -6.64 2.34
CA SER A 107 7.16 -7.72 3.27
C SER A 107 8.33 -8.71 3.29
N THR A 108 8.83 -9.06 4.48
CA THR A 108 9.84 -10.12 4.62
C THR A 108 9.26 -11.52 4.36
N THR A 109 7.95 -11.69 4.53
CA THR A 109 7.26 -12.97 4.34
C THR A 109 7.18 -13.34 2.87
N ASP A 110 6.82 -12.37 2.01
CA ASP A 110 6.48 -12.63 0.60
C ASP A 110 7.39 -11.89 -0.39
N GLY A 111 8.30 -11.04 0.11
CA GLY A 111 9.14 -10.17 -0.71
C GLY A 111 8.39 -9.02 -1.41
N THR A 112 7.07 -8.95 -1.24
CA THR A 112 6.20 -7.97 -1.91
C THR A 112 6.53 -6.55 -1.47
N VAL A 113 6.83 -5.68 -2.44
CA VAL A 113 7.01 -4.24 -2.21
C VAL A 113 5.64 -3.62 -1.87
N VAL A 114 5.57 -2.97 -0.72
CA VAL A 114 4.36 -2.29 -0.23
C VAL A 114 4.48 -0.76 -0.25
N TYR A 115 5.70 -0.24 -0.45
CA TYR A 115 5.99 1.20 -0.54
C TYR A 115 7.35 1.48 -1.20
N PRO A 116 7.59 2.63 -1.86
CA PRO A 116 6.61 3.63 -2.27
C PRO A 116 5.56 3.08 -3.22
N LEU A 117 4.42 3.77 -3.26
CA LEU A 117 3.18 3.29 -3.88
C LEU A 117 3.32 3.00 -5.38
N ALA A 118 4.13 3.78 -6.10
CA ALA A 118 4.47 3.53 -7.49
C ALA A 118 5.20 2.19 -7.69
N ALA A 119 6.19 1.88 -6.83
CA ALA A 119 6.93 0.62 -6.88
C ALA A 119 6.04 -0.58 -6.51
N ALA A 120 5.14 -0.40 -5.52
CA ALA A 120 4.18 -1.42 -5.13
C ALA A 120 3.18 -1.75 -6.25
N LEU A 121 2.74 -0.74 -7.01
CA LEU A 121 1.89 -0.94 -8.18
C LEU A 121 2.60 -1.73 -9.30
N THR A 122 3.84 -1.37 -9.61
CA THR A 122 4.63 -2.07 -10.63
C THR A 122 4.87 -3.52 -10.23
N ALA A 123 5.20 -3.79 -8.96
CA ALA A 123 5.38 -5.15 -8.45
C ALA A 123 4.09 -5.99 -8.47
N ALA A 124 2.94 -5.41 -8.12
CA ALA A 124 1.65 -6.08 -8.16
C ALA A 124 1.19 -6.40 -9.61
N ALA A 125 1.54 -5.54 -10.58
CA ALA A 125 1.28 -5.79 -11.99
C ALA A 125 2.18 -6.91 -12.57
N VAL A 126 3.40 -7.06 -12.06
CA VAL A 126 4.33 -8.12 -12.51
C VAL A 126 3.92 -9.50 -11.98
N GLN A 127 3.35 -9.59 -10.77
CA GLN A 127 2.80 -10.86 -10.26
C GLN A 127 1.56 -11.37 -11.02
N THR A 128 0.99 -10.56 -11.92
CA THR A 128 -0.15 -10.92 -12.77
C THR A 128 0.20 -11.18 -14.23
N ALA A 129 1.47 -11.20 -14.62
CA ALA A 129 1.86 -11.77 -15.91
C ALA A 129 1.75 -13.30 -15.82
N PRO A 130 0.78 -13.96 -16.49
CA PRO A 130 0.88 -15.40 -16.67
C PRO A 130 2.15 -15.64 -17.48
N ALA A 131 3.09 -16.41 -16.91
CA ALA A 131 4.07 -17.13 -17.70
C ALA A 131 3.26 -17.96 -18.70
N THR A 132 3.18 -17.46 -19.92
CA THR A 132 2.52 -18.17 -21.01
C THR A 132 3.52 -19.22 -21.49
N PRO A 133 3.12 -20.50 -21.59
CA PRO A 133 4.01 -21.61 -21.94
C PRO A 133 4.58 -21.52 -23.35
#